data_AF-A0A485NN97-F1
#
_entry.id   AF-A0A485NN97-F1
#
_cell.length_a   1.000
_cell.length_b   1.000
_cell.length_c   1.000
_cell.angle_alpha   90.00
_cell.angle_beta   90.00
_cell.angle_gamma   90.00
#
_symmetry.space_group_name_H-M   'P 1'
#
loop_
_entity.id
_entity.type
_entity.pdbx_description
1 polymer ?
#
loop_
_entity_poly.entity_id
_entity_poly.type
_entity_poly.pdbx_seq_one_letter_code
_entity_poly.pdbx_strand_id
1 'polypeptide(L)'
;MQLQNQRGGRLRLHDIMKPDRDNWENGLNAMECAFHLEKSVNQSLLDLHQLATDKNDAHLCSFLETNYLHEQVKVIKELGGYITSLRKMGALEDGLAEYLFDKLTLAGRMRDTLVIEQERKLKVR
;
A
#
# COMPACT_ATOMS: atom_id res chain seq x y z
N MET A 1 13.94 0.26 -8.01
CA MET A 1 14.97 0.55 -9.04
C MET A 1 16.17 -0.41 -8.99
N GLN A 2 16.64 -0.82 -7.81
CA GLN A 2 17.83 -1.67 -7.64
C GLN A 2 17.80 -3.00 -8.42
N LEU A 3 16.66 -3.72 -8.41
CA LEU A 3 16.52 -5.00 -9.14
C LEU A 3 16.88 -4.86 -10.62
N GLN A 4 16.41 -3.78 -11.27
CA GLN A 4 16.67 -3.55 -12.68
C GLN A 4 18.17 -3.45 -12.97
N ASN A 5 18.91 -2.72 -12.11
CA ASN A 5 20.36 -2.58 -12.22
C ASN A 5 21.09 -3.91 -11.95
N GLN A 6 20.64 -4.67 -10.94
CA GLN A 6 21.22 -5.99 -10.60
C GLN A 6 21.11 -6.99 -11.76
N ARG A 7 20.02 -6.91 -12.55
CA ARG A 7 19.77 -7.78 -13.70
C ARG A 7 20.39 -7.25 -15.00
N GLY A 8 21.21 -6.19 -14.94
CA GLY A 8 21.82 -5.54 -16.10
C GLY A 8 20.84 -4.78 -17.00
N GLY A 9 19.60 -4.58 -16.53
CA GLY A 9 18.59 -3.80 -17.22
C GLY A 9 18.91 -2.30 -17.21
N ARG A 10 18.31 -1.56 -18.15
CA ARG A 10 18.43 -0.10 -18.23
C ARG A 10 17.15 0.55 -17.72
N LEU A 11 17.29 1.52 -16.81
CA LEU A 11 16.16 2.32 -16.34
C LEU A 11 15.80 3.39 -17.38
N ARG A 12 14.53 3.47 -17.75
CA ARG A 12 13.96 4.57 -18.53
C ARG A 12 12.87 5.22 -17.69
N LEU A 13 13.13 6.45 -17.25
CA LEU A 13 12.19 7.21 -16.44
C LEU A 13 11.15 7.88 -17.35
N HIS A 14 9.93 7.94 -16.86
CA HIS A 14 8.81 8.65 -17.48
C HIS A 14 8.25 9.63 -16.45
N ASP A 15 7.50 10.62 -16.94
CA ASP A 15 6.86 11.61 -16.09
C ASP A 15 5.86 10.94 -15.14
N ILE A 16 5.92 11.34 -13.87
CA ILE A 16 4.94 10.93 -12.86
C ILE A 16 3.73 11.86 -13.03
N MET A 17 2.61 11.29 -13.48
CA MET A 17 1.37 12.05 -13.63
C MET A 17 0.88 12.56 -12.29
N LYS A 18 0.31 13.77 -12.28
CA LYS A 18 -0.38 14.29 -11.10
C LYS A 18 -1.57 13.39 -10.74
N PRO A 19 -2.01 13.40 -9.46
CA PRO A 19 -3.26 12.72 -9.07
C PRO A 19 -4.47 13.17 -9.91
N ASP A 20 -5.50 12.33 -9.95
CA ASP A 20 -6.75 12.60 -10.65
C ASP A 20 -7.55 13.75 -10.00
N ARG A 21 -7.29 14.04 -8.73
CA ARG A 21 -7.94 15.10 -7.96
C ARG A 21 -6.99 15.77 -6.96
N ASP A 22 -7.27 17.03 -6.66
CA ASP A 22 -6.50 17.82 -5.68
C ASP A 22 -7.11 17.79 -4.27
N ASN A 23 -8.43 17.52 -4.16
CA ASN A 23 -9.15 17.39 -2.89
C ASN A 23 -9.81 16.00 -2.80
N TRP A 24 -9.65 15.35 -1.64
CA TRP A 24 -10.19 14.02 -1.34
C TRP A 24 -11.51 14.06 -0.57
N GLU A 25 -12.02 15.26 -0.29
CA GLU A 25 -13.29 15.55 0.39
C GLU A 25 -13.28 15.20 1.88
N ASN A 26 -13.18 13.91 2.23
CA ASN A 26 -13.19 13.43 3.62
C ASN A 26 -12.31 12.17 3.77
N GLY A 27 -12.12 11.72 5.02
CA GLY A 27 -11.27 10.58 5.34
C GLY A 27 -11.76 9.26 4.71
N LEU A 28 -13.07 9.05 4.65
CA LEU A 28 -13.65 7.86 4.01
C LEU A 28 -13.34 7.82 2.51
N ASN A 29 -13.59 8.91 1.79
CA ASN A 29 -13.36 9.01 0.34
C ASN A 29 -11.86 8.89 0.02
N ALA A 30 -10.99 9.43 0.86
CA ALA A 30 -9.54 9.23 0.74
C ALA A 30 -9.14 7.74 0.88
N MET A 31 -9.70 7.03 1.87
CA MET A 31 -9.44 5.60 2.08
C MET A 31 -9.96 4.75 0.92
N GLU A 32 -11.13 5.08 0.37
CA GLU A 32 -11.68 4.40 -0.82
C GLU A 32 -10.79 4.60 -2.05
N CYS A 33 -10.31 5.83 -2.29
CA CYS A 33 -9.37 6.10 -3.37
C CYS A 33 -8.07 5.32 -3.20
N ALA A 34 -7.50 5.30 -1.99
CA ALA A 34 -6.30 4.51 -1.69
C ALA A 34 -6.54 3.01 -1.92
N PHE A 35 -7.69 2.47 -1.49
CA PHE A 35 -8.04 1.07 -1.71
C PHE A 35 -8.11 0.72 -3.20
N HIS A 36 -8.71 1.59 -4.02
CA HIS A 36 -8.75 1.41 -5.47
C HIS A 36 -7.36 1.49 -6.11
N LEU A 37 -6.53 2.43 -5.69
CA LEU A 37 -5.15 2.56 -6.14
C LEU A 37 -4.35 1.29 -5.83
N GLU A 38 -4.43 0.78 -4.61
CA GLU A 38 -3.69 -0.43 -4.20
C GLU A 38 -4.13 -1.67 -4.96
N LYS A 39 -5.43 -1.78 -5.29
CA LYS A 39 -5.92 -2.85 -6.18
C LYS A 39 -5.35 -2.71 -7.60
N SER A 40 -5.24 -1.50 -8.14
CA SER A 40 -4.65 -1.26 -9.46
C SER A 40 -3.16 -1.58 -9.50
N VAL A 41 -2.41 -1.20 -8.46
CA VAL A 41 -1.00 -1.57 -8.29
C VAL A 41 -0.84 -3.08 -8.16
N ASN A 42 -1.67 -3.73 -7.35
CA ASN A 42 -1.65 -5.18 -7.20
C ASN A 42 -1.95 -5.92 -8.52
N GLN A 43 -2.91 -5.42 -9.31
CA GLN A 43 -3.17 -5.98 -10.65
C GLN A 43 -1.94 -5.86 -11.55
N SER A 44 -1.30 -4.69 -11.57
CA SER A 44 -0.07 -4.49 -12.36
C SER A 44 1.07 -5.42 -11.94
N LEU A 45 1.18 -5.73 -10.64
CA LEU A 45 2.15 -6.69 -10.10
C LEU A 45 1.82 -8.14 -10.50
N LEU A 46 0.54 -8.52 -10.50
CA LEU A 46 0.09 -9.83 -10.97
C LEU A 46 0.34 -10.00 -12.47
N ASP A 47 0.05 -8.99 -13.27
CA ASP A 47 0.31 -9.01 -14.71
C ASP A 47 1.82 -9.13 -15.00
N LEU A 48 2.66 -8.44 -14.22
CA LEU A 48 4.11 -8.56 -14.31
C LEU A 48 4.61 -9.95 -13.87
N HIS A 49 4.01 -10.53 -12.83
CA HIS A 49 4.32 -11.89 -12.37
C HIS A 49 3.93 -12.94 -13.42
N GLN A 50 2.76 -12.78 -14.05
CA GLN A 50 2.34 -13.64 -15.16
C GLN A 50 3.33 -13.53 -16.33
N LEU A 51 3.73 -12.31 -16.71
CA LEU A 51 4.73 -12.11 -17.76
C LEU A 51 6.07 -12.77 -17.40
N ALA A 52 6.53 -12.65 -16.15
CA ALA A 52 7.74 -13.32 -15.68
C ALA A 52 7.62 -14.85 -15.77
N THR A 53 6.47 -15.39 -15.41
CA THR A 53 6.14 -16.81 -15.50
C THR A 53 6.17 -17.30 -16.95
N ASP A 54 5.52 -16.57 -17.87
CA ASP A 54 5.50 -16.89 -19.30
C ASP A 54 6.90 -16.85 -19.93
N LYS A 55 7.79 -16.03 -19.38
CA LYS A 55 9.21 -15.93 -19.79
C LYS A 55 10.13 -16.88 -19.03
N ASN A 56 9.59 -17.72 -18.14
CA ASN A 56 10.34 -18.65 -17.29
C ASN A 56 11.39 -17.96 -16.40
N ASP A 57 11.13 -16.73 -15.94
CA ASP A 57 12.04 -15.98 -15.04
C ASP A 57 11.69 -16.25 -13.57
N ALA A 58 12.12 -17.42 -13.08
CA ALA A 58 11.86 -17.85 -11.70
C ALA A 58 12.34 -16.87 -10.63
N HIS A 59 13.45 -16.17 -10.88
CA HIS A 59 13.99 -15.19 -9.94
C HIS A 59 13.08 -13.96 -9.82
N LEU A 60 12.54 -13.46 -10.94
CA LEU A 60 11.62 -12.32 -10.91
C LEU A 60 10.29 -12.71 -10.25
N CYS A 61 9.74 -13.90 -10.53
CA CYS A 61 8.53 -14.39 -9.84
C CYS A 61 8.71 -14.41 -8.32
N SER A 62 9.79 -15.05 -7.84
CA SER A 62 10.10 -15.13 -6.40
C SER A 62 10.31 -13.76 -5.77
N PHE A 63 10.95 -12.83 -6.48
CA PHE A 63 11.13 -11.47 -6.01
C PHE A 63 9.80 -10.73 -5.82
N LEU A 64 8.87 -10.84 -6.78
CA LEU A 64 7.55 -10.21 -6.72
C LEU A 64 6.69 -10.79 -5.59
N GLU A 65 6.71 -12.12 -5.42
CA GLU A 65 5.98 -12.83 -4.36
C GLU A 65 6.45 -12.42 -2.97
N THR A 66 7.77 -12.42 -2.76
CA THR A 66 8.38 -12.19 -1.44
C THR A 66 8.27 -10.73 -1.00
N ASN A 67 8.47 -9.79 -1.92
CA ASN A 67 8.65 -8.37 -1.57
C ASN A 67 7.39 -7.52 -1.78
N TYR A 68 6.44 -7.94 -2.62
CA TYR A 68 5.32 -7.09 -3.04
C TYR A 68 3.96 -7.75 -2.84
N LEU A 69 3.71 -8.91 -3.47
CA LEU A 69 2.36 -9.48 -3.54
C LEU A 69 1.78 -9.80 -2.15
N HIS A 70 2.60 -10.31 -1.23
CA HIS A 70 2.15 -10.59 0.13
C HIS A 70 1.76 -9.31 0.90
N GLU A 71 2.54 -8.24 0.74
CA GLU A 71 2.27 -6.96 1.39
C GLU A 71 1.06 -6.25 0.78
N GLN A 72 0.88 -6.31 -0.55
CA GLN A 72 -0.33 -5.77 -1.20
C GLN A 72 -1.61 -6.39 -0.64
N VAL A 73 -1.65 -7.71 -0.45
CA VAL A 73 -2.83 -8.37 0.12
C VAL A 73 -3.13 -7.89 1.55
N LYS A 74 -2.09 -7.64 2.36
CA LYS A 74 -2.25 -7.09 3.72
C LYS A 74 -2.80 -5.66 3.68
N VAL A 75 -2.21 -4.79 2.86
CA VAL A 75 -2.61 -3.38 2.75
C VAL A 75 -4.04 -3.28 2.23
N ILE A 76 -4.40 -4.02 1.19
CA ILE A 76 -5.77 -4.04 0.64
C ILE A 76 -6.77 -4.50 1.71
N LYS A 77 -6.46 -5.58 2.44
CA LYS A 77 -7.34 -6.07 3.52
C LYS A 77 -7.53 -5.02 4.61
N GLU A 78 -6.46 -4.35 4.99
CA GLU A 78 -6.48 -3.33 6.03
C GLU A 78 -7.29 -2.10 5.61
N LEU A 79 -7.06 -1.56 4.42
CA LEU A 79 -7.84 -0.46 3.87
C LEU A 79 -9.32 -0.81 3.78
N GLY A 80 -9.65 -2.03 3.35
CA GLY A 80 -11.03 -2.53 3.36
C GLY A 80 -11.64 -2.57 4.77
N GLY A 81 -10.83 -2.92 5.78
CA GLY A 81 -11.21 -2.84 7.19
C GLY A 81 -11.48 -1.41 7.65
N TYR A 82 -10.62 -0.46 7.29
CA TYR A 82 -10.78 0.96 7.61
C TYR A 82 -12.06 1.55 7.00
N ILE A 83 -12.29 1.30 5.71
CA ILE A 83 -13.51 1.72 5.01
C ILE A 83 -14.75 1.16 5.71
N THR A 84 -14.73 -0.14 6.06
CA THR A 84 -15.85 -0.78 6.75
C THR A 84 -16.12 -0.15 8.11
N SER A 85 -15.08 0.15 8.89
CA SER A 85 -15.21 0.80 10.20
C SER A 85 -15.74 2.23 10.09
N LEU A 86 -15.18 3.04 9.19
CA LEU A 86 -15.62 4.42 8.96
C LEU A 86 -17.09 4.51 8.54
N ARG A 87 -17.53 3.62 7.62
CA ARG A 87 -18.94 3.54 7.21
C ARG A 87 -19.86 3.15 8.37
N LYS A 88 -19.45 2.19 9.21
CA LYS A 88 -20.23 1.77 10.39
C LYS A 88 -20.34 2.86 11.45
N MET A 89 -19.33 3.72 11.57
CA MET A 89 -19.32 4.84 12.52
C MET A 89 -20.09 6.07 12.03
N GLY A 90 -20.60 6.07 10.79
CA GLY A 90 -21.36 7.21 10.26
C GLY A 90 -20.50 8.38 9.79
N ALA A 91 -19.27 8.13 9.32
CA ALA A 91 -18.32 9.19 8.91
C ALA A 91 -18.85 10.15 7.82
N LEU A 92 -19.88 9.75 7.06
CA LEU A 92 -20.51 10.62 6.06
C LEU A 92 -21.41 11.70 6.70
N GLU A 93 -21.89 11.49 7.91
CA GLU A 93 -22.90 12.33 8.58
C GLU A 93 -22.33 13.06 9.80
N ASP A 94 -21.28 12.51 10.42
CA ASP A 94 -20.69 13.02 11.67
C ASP A 94 -19.15 13.08 11.60
N GLY A 95 -18.61 14.30 11.66
CA GLY A 95 -17.16 14.53 11.70
C GLY A 95 -16.47 13.99 12.96
N LEU A 96 -17.22 13.71 14.03
CA LEU A 96 -16.68 13.06 15.23
C LEU A 96 -16.18 11.63 14.93
N ALA A 97 -16.82 10.93 13.99
CA ALA A 97 -16.43 9.58 13.62
C ALA A 97 -15.01 9.55 13.03
N GLU A 98 -14.68 10.47 12.12
CA GLU A 98 -13.34 10.57 11.55
C GLU A 98 -12.29 10.95 12.60
N TYR A 99 -12.62 11.90 13.50
CA TYR A 99 -11.74 12.28 14.59
C TYR A 99 -11.43 11.10 15.53
N LEU A 100 -12.45 10.34 15.95
CA LEU A 100 -12.26 9.17 16.80
C LEU A 100 -11.48 8.07 16.07
N PHE A 101 -11.74 7.87 14.78
CA PHE A 101 -11.02 6.91 13.96
C PHE A 101 -9.52 7.26 13.87
N ASP A 102 -9.18 8.52 13.63
CA ASP A 102 -7.80 9.02 13.64
C ASP A 102 -7.11 8.70 14.97
N LYS A 103 -7.74 9.07 16.11
CA LYS A 103 -7.11 8.92 17.43
C LYS A 103 -7.00 7.49 17.92
N LEU A 104 -8.00 6.66 17.64
CA LEU A 104 -8.08 5.32 18.23
C LEU A 104 -7.50 4.24 17.32
N THR A 105 -7.57 4.43 16.00
CA THR A 105 -7.12 3.42 15.03
C THR A 105 -5.78 3.81 14.40
N LEU A 106 -5.69 5.00 13.79
CA LEU A 106 -4.48 5.40 13.05
C LEU A 106 -3.32 5.77 13.98
N ALA A 107 -3.57 6.55 15.03
CA ALA A 107 -2.53 6.98 15.98
C ALA A 107 -2.01 5.83 16.87
N GLY A 108 -2.80 4.77 17.08
CA GLY A 108 -2.34 3.54 17.72
C GLY A 108 -1.20 2.89 16.92
N ARG A 109 -1.35 2.85 15.59
CA ARG A 109 -0.42 2.19 14.68
C ARG A 109 0.93 2.88 14.57
N MET A 110 0.99 4.22 14.63
CA MET A 110 2.26 4.94 14.60
C MET A 110 3.15 4.58 15.80
N ARG A 111 2.56 4.31 16.97
CA ARG A 111 3.31 3.88 18.16
C ARG A 111 3.94 2.50 17.95
N ASP A 112 3.20 1.55 17.38
CA ASP A 112 3.71 0.20 17.11
C ASP A 112 4.80 0.21 16.02
N THR A 113 4.64 1.05 15.00
CA THR A 113 5.61 1.16 13.89
C THR A 113 6.93 1.76 14.36
N LEU A 114 6.90 2.77 15.24
CA LEU A 114 8.09 3.37 15.86
C LEU A 114 8.83 2.38 16.75
N VAL A 115 8.11 1.53 17.49
CA VAL A 115 8.72 0.48 18.32
C VAL A 115 9.42 -0.56 17.44
N ILE A 116 8.78 -1.00 16.35
CA ILE A 116 9.38 -1.96 15.40
C ILE A 116 10.61 -1.38 14.70
N GLU A 117 10.60 -0.09 14.31
CA GLU A 117 11.78 0.55 13.74
C GLU A 117 12.93 0.69 14.74
N GLN A 118 12.64 1.00 16.01
CA GLN A 118 13.66 1.03 17.06
C GLN A 118 14.26 -0.36 17.29
N GLU A 119 13.45 -1.41 17.34
CA GLU A 119 13.92 -2.80 17.49
C GLU A 119 14.73 -3.28 16.27
N ARG A 120 14.33 -2.91 15.05
CA ARG A 120 15.10 -3.21 13.83
C ARG A 120 16.46 -2.48 13.82
N LYS A 121 16.53 -1.24 14.29
CA LYS A 121 17.80 -0.50 14.44
C LYS A 121 18.72 -1.09 15.51
N LEU A 122 18.16 -1.69 16.56
CA LEU A 122 18.92 -2.35 17.63
C LEU A 122 19.48 -3.72 17.22
N LYS A 123 18.79 -4.47 16.34
CA LYS A 123 19.26 -5.79 15.84
C LYS A 123 20.31 -5.72 14.72
N VAL A 124 20.60 -4.53 14.19
CA VAL A 124 21.61 -4.30 13.13
C VAL A 124 22.90 -3.69 13.70
N ARG A 125 23.02 -3.58 15.04
CA ARG A 125 24.28 -3.35 15.76
C ARG A 125 24.79 -4.66 16.36
#